data_AF-C4XEC7-F1
#
_entry.id   AF-C4XEC7-F1
#
_cell.length_a   1.000
_cell.length_b   1.000
_cell.length_c   1.000
_cell.angle_alpha   90.00
_cell.angle_beta   90.00
_cell.angle_gamma   90.00
#
_symmetry.space_group_name_H-M   'P 1'
#
loop_
_entity.id
_entity.type
_entity.pdbx_description
1 polymer ?
#
loop_
_entity_poly.entity_id
_entity_poly.type
_entity_poly.pdbx_seq_one_letter_code
_entity_poly.pdbx_strand_id
1 'polypeptide(L)'
;MNRKLSLTLGTLATGVVAVGIGTAIYALVKTNKDNKSIERQLSSFTFSLAKPKDKLYQTNIANHLASEFTYSNYYYFETYNSNKEPTLKNTKEYEKNYWRTQLEGNIEKGWLKNDDLSPQGALRNQLFSLRNNRFDRIDKFYKDYNIFYHSYANDFTGTLYLTVSLEDKANEKDKDKKTRNISDRIKNWTSKTFVLNGFKKVTEKDVVETNTKLISNPKSWKMDIRDKIRQTFYKKEKSSLDELLAALPQKDLSSDLNKNKEEILKNNSTIESWFDIGRTLDKKSNNPEYKLDTKRGMWFTKASEKSLNLHFYAYKIVPEAEMPKDKNDKTSLIKSRMIDIKNPIVQEIDINYFELEKVLKNHVEISILGNYEIKNIDFKTPSTSLEWINNSTDEFGEYKNASKGYYKRIQLKFKDDFKNSHLYQLFYCTKQTEDYDKDKTKYKNEGLVSFDPAKGEATFAIGIRVKNSNNNYKSSSIPEYIGHITLGGFKKS
;
A
#
# COMPACT_ATOMS: atom_id res chain seq x y z
N MET A 1 42.61 9.94 52.54
CA MET A 1 43.56 8.84 52.83
C MET A 1 43.17 7.67 51.93
N ASN A 2 43.97 7.44 50.89
CA ASN A 2 43.73 6.47 49.82
C ASN A 2 44.35 5.12 50.20
N ARG A 3 43.63 4.01 49.98
CA ARG A 3 44.23 2.67 49.97
C ARG A 3 44.86 2.41 48.60
N LYS A 4 46.19 2.35 48.60
CA LYS A 4 47.04 1.85 47.51
C LYS A 4 46.98 0.33 47.49
N LEU A 5 46.82 -0.28 46.32
CA LEU A 5 47.14 -1.69 46.11
C LEU A 5 48.45 -1.76 45.31
N SER A 6 49.37 -2.56 45.82
CA SER A 6 50.78 -2.71 45.49
C SER A 6 51.02 -3.42 44.16
N LEU A 7 51.99 -2.93 43.40
CA LEU A 7 52.67 -3.61 42.31
C LEU A 7 54.02 -4.11 42.85
N THR A 8 54.27 -5.42 42.76
CA THR A 8 55.63 -5.96 42.82
C THR A 8 55.77 -7.09 41.79
N LEU A 9 56.77 -6.93 40.94
CA LEU A 9 57.19 -7.80 39.84
C LEU A 9 58.22 -8.84 40.30
N GLY A 10 58.26 -9.99 39.59
CA GLY A 10 59.39 -10.94 39.52
C GLY A 10 58.93 -12.40 39.74
N THR A 11 59.21 -13.41 38.91
CA THR A 11 60.08 -13.56 37.73
C THR A 11 59.67 -14.81 36.92
N LEU A 12 59.71 -14.67 35.59
CA LEU A 12 60.02 -15.62 34.49
C LEU A 12 59.98 -17.15 34.73
N ALA A 13 59.20 -17.84 33.89
CA ALA A 13 59.61 -19.08 33.22
C ALA A 13 59.11 -19.05 31.76
N THR A 14 60.04 -19.30 30.85
CA THR A 14 60.04 -19.10 29.40
C THR A 14 59.25 -20.14 28.60
N GLY A 15 58.60 -19.73 27.49
CA GLY A 15 58.24 -20.70 26.43
C GLY A 15 57.13 -20.32 25.42
N VAL A 16 57.45 -19.46 24.45
CA VAL A 16 56.96 -19.48 23.03
C VAL A 16 55.52 -18.99 22.68
N VAL A 17 55.52 -18.07 21.70
CA VAL A 17 54.46 -17.40 20.88
C VAL A 17 53.62 -16.28 21.51
N ALA A 18 54.24 -15.10 21.58
CA ALA A 18 53.58 -13.80 21.68
C ALA A 18 53.36 -13.18 20.29
N VAL A 19 52.31 -13.58 19.55
CA VAL A 19 51.72 -12.78 18.46
C VAL A 19 50.23 -13.17 18.33
N GLY A 20 49.33 -12.46 18.98
CA GLY A 20 47.88 -12.71 18.81
C GLY A 20 46.95 -12.08 19.83
N ILE A 21 47.42 -11.85 21.07
CA ILE A 21 46.58 -11.27 22.13
C ILE A 21 46.69 -9.73 22.15
N GLY A 22 47.83 -9.17 21.73
CA GLY A 22 48.03 -7.71 21.67
C GLY A 22 47.17 -7.00 20.61
N THR A 23 46.93 -7.63 19.45
CA THR A 23 46.12 -7.04 18.36
C THR A 23 44.63 -7.07 18.66
N ALA A 24 44.11 -8.13 19.31
CA ALA A 24 42.71 -8.19 19.72
C ALA A 24 42.39 -7.19 20.84
N ILE A 25 43.26 -7.08 21.85
CA ILE A 25 43.08 -6.11 22.95
C ILE A 25 43.32 -4.68 22.44
N TYR A 26 44.29 -4.43 21.57
CA TYR A 26 44.51 -3.11 20.98
C TYR A 26 43.37 -2.68 20.05
N ALA A 27 42.82 -3.59 19.23
CA ALA A 27 41.63 -3.31 18.42
C ALA A 27 40.40 -3.02 19.31
N LEU A 28 40.16 -3.80 20.38
CA LEU A 28 39.08 -3.57 21.35
C LEU A 28 39.26 -2.29 22.18
N VAL A 29 40.49 -1.93 22.56
CA VAL A 29 40.77 -0.72 23.35
C VAL A 29 40.77 0.53 22.47
N LYS A 30 41.28 0.45 21.23
CA LYS A 30 41.27 1.55 20.25
C LYS A 30 39.84 1.82 19.76
N THR A 31 39.08 0.79 19.39
CA THR A 31 37.65 0.94 19.07
C THR A 31 36.84 1.49 20.24
N ASN A 32 37.08 1.06 21.49
CA ASN A 32 36.39 1.63 22.65
C ASN A 32 36.80 3.08 22.97
N LYS A 33 38.05 3.49 22.72
CA LYS A 33 38.54 4.86 22.94
C LYS A 33 38.06 5.81 21.83
N ASP A 34 38.06 5.35 20.59
CA ASP A 34 37.57 6.08 19.41
C ASP A 34 36.03 6.17 19.42
N ASN A 35 35.32 5.11 19.85
CA ASN A 35 33.86 5.16 20.06
C ASN A 35 33.46 6.13 21.18
N LYS A 36 34.20 6.18 22.29
CA LYS A 36 33.96 7.21 23.34
C LYS A 36 34.25 8.63 22.83
N SER A 37 35.14 8.80 21.86
CA SER A 37 35.42 10.09 21.21
C SER A 37 34.30 10.48 20.24
N ILE A 38 33.83 9.57 19.39
CA ILE A 38 32.78 9.85 18.41
C ILE A 38 31.41 10.05 19.06
N GLU A 39 31.07 9.31 20.12
CA GLU A 39 29.87 9.53 20.93
C GLU A 39 29.83 10.95 21.54
N ARG A 40 30.98 11.42 22.05
CA ARG A 40 31.11 12.80 22.57
C ARG A 40 30.95 13.84 21.46
N GLN A 41 31.50 13.57 20.28
CA GLN A 41 31.35 14.47 19.14
C GLN A 41 29.90 14.54 18.64
N LEU A 42 29.22 13.40 18.47
CA LEU A 42 27.77 13.37 18.21
C LEU A 42 27.01 14.10 19.31
N SER A 43 27.47 13.98 20.56
CA SER A 43 26.81 14.62 21.68
C SER A 43 26.82 16.15 21.64
N SER A 44 27.78 16.75 20.93
CA SER A 44 27.89 18.20 20.75
C SER A 44 26.88 18.80 19.77
N PHE A 45 26.16 17.97 19.00
CA PHE A 45 25.15 18.44 18.07
C PHE A 45 23.83 18.77 18.77
N THR A 46 23.14 19.77 18.25
CA THR A 46 21.81 20.19 18.66
C THR A 46 20.85 20.04 17.50
N PHE A 47 19.73 19.35 17.73
CA PHE A 47 18.64 19.21 16.78
C PHE A 47 17.62 20.33 17.01
N SER A 48 17.29 21.07 15.96
CA SER A 48 16.47 22.28 16.04
C SER A 48 15.76 22.55 14.73
N LEU A 49 14.81 23.49 14.75
CA LEU A 49 14.26 24.05 13.52
C LEU A 49 15.33 24.83 12.77
N ALA A 50 15.34 24.67 11.45
CA ALA A 50 16.12 25.54 10.59
C ALA A 50 15.56 26.97 10.65
N LYS A 51 16.44 27.95 10.50
CA LYS A 51 16.09 29.38 10.42
C LYS A 51 16.35 29.87 9.00
N PRO A 52 15.52 29.51 8.00
CA PRO A 52 15.71 30.01 6.66
C PRO A 52 15.54 31.54 6.65
N LYS A 53 16.37 32.22 5.83
CA LYS A 53 16.32 33.68 5.67
C LYS A 53 14.99 34.14 5.04
N ASP A 54 14.40 33.31 4.20
CA ASP A 54 13.11 33.56 3.56
C ASP A 54 11.97 32.98 4.40
N LYS A 55 10.98 33.83 4.72
CA LYS A 55 9.84 33.51 5.58
C LYS A 55 8.87 32.52 4.95
N LEU A 56 8.82 32.44 3.62
CA LEU A 56 7.94 31.49 2.91
C LEU A 56 8.28 30.03 3.21
N TYR A 57 9.50 29.78 3.68
CA TYR A 57 9.99 28.45 4.05
C TYR A 57 10.06 28.24 5.57
N GLN A 58 9.57 29.18 6.37
CA GLN A 58 9.42 28.98 7.80
C GLN A 58 8.17 28.14 8.07
N THR A 59 8.36 26.94 8.62
CA THR A 59 7.26 26.10 9.07
C THR A 59 7.00 26.31 10.56
N ASN A 60 5.74 26.55 10.90
CA ASN A 60 5.28 26.47 12.28
C ASN A 60 4.94 25.02 12.63
N ILE A 61 5.89 24.28 13.19
CA ILE A 61 5.70 22.86 13.54
C ILE A 61 4.57 22.62 14.54
N ALA A 62 4.12 23.64 15.30
CA ALA A 62 2.99 23.50 16.22
C ALA A 62 1.66 23.18 15.52
N ASN A 63 1.59 23.40 14.20
CA ASN A 63 0.43 23.04 13.38
C ASN A 63 0.51 21.63 12.78
N HIS A 64 1.64 20.94 12.95
CA HIS A 64 1.93 19.64 12.33
C HIS A 64 2.13 18.56 13.37
N LEU A 65 1.78 17.31 13.05
CA LEU A 65 2.13 16.17 13.89
C LEU A 65 3.62 15.83 13.73
N ALA A 66 4.25 15.30 14.78
CA ALA A 66 5.63 14.82 14.69
C ALA A 66 5.72 13.65 13.69
N SER A 67 4.69 12.80 13.64
CA SER A 67 4.58 11.66 12.72
C SER A 67 4.54 12.03 11.23
N GLU A 68 4.27 13.28 10.87
CA GLU A 68 4.42 13.75 9.49
C GLU A 68 5.89 13.72 9.03
N PHE A 69 6.83 13.72 9.98
CA PHE A 69 8.27 13.79 9.74
C PHE A 69 9.00 12.49 10.09
N THR A 70 8.31 11.34 10.18
CA THR A 70 8.97 10.04 10.43
C THR A 70 9.53 9.41 9.16
N TYR A 71 10.83 9.59 8.93
CA TYR A 71 11.59 9.04 7.81
C TYR A 71 12.79 8.19 8.25
N SER A 72 13.22 7.27 7.38
CA SER A 72 14.47 6.53 7.54
C SER A 72 15.19 6.32 6.20
N ASN A 73 16.52 6.39 6.21
CA ASN A 73 17.36 6.12 5.04
C ASN A 73 17.84 4.66 4.94
N TYR A 74 17.39 3.79 5.84
CA TYR A 74 17.77 2.37 5.86
C TYR A 74 16.61 1.46 6.32
N TYR A 75 16.80 0.16 6.13
CA TYR A 75 15.83 -0.88 6.46
C TYR A 75 16.41 -1.93 7.39
N TYR A 76 15.64 -2.37 8.38
CA TYR A 76 15.95 -3.55 9.20
C TYR A 76 14.67 -4.21 9.73
N PHE A 77 14.76 -5.48 10.13
CA PHE A 77 13.58 -6.33 10.39
C PHE A 77 12.59 -5.76 11.40
N GLU A 78 13.06 -5.10 12.47
CA GLU A 78 12.17 -4.56 13.52
C GLU A 78 11.27 -3.43 13.00
N THR A 79 11.71 -2.70 11.97
CA THR A 79 10.92 -1.63 11.30
C THR A 79 9.81 -2.18 10.41
N TYR A 80 9.83 -3.47 10.08
CA TYR A 80 8.78 -4.11 9.27
C TYR A 80 7.57 -4.53 10.10
N ASN A 81 7.67 -4.47 11.43
CA ASN A 81 6.48 -4.66 12.24
C ASN A 81 5.60 -3.42 12.09
N SER A 82 4.71 -3.47 11.11
CA SER A 82 3.78 -2.40 10.73
C SER A 82 2.92 -1.87 11.88
N ASN A 83 2.85 -2.57 13.01
CA ASN A 83 2.19 -2.06 14.21
C ASN A 83 3.07 -1.12 15.05
N LYS A 84 4.40 -1.21 14.94
CA LYS A 84 5.35 -0.46 15.77
C LYS A 84 5.64 0.93 15.22
N GLU A 85 5.72 1.06 13.90
CA GLU A 85 6.09 2.32 13.24
C GLU A 85 5.13 2.71 12.12
N PRO A 86 3.84 2.93 12.44
CA PRO A 86 2.76 3.05 11.46
C PRO A 86 2.90 4.23 10.48
N THR A 87 3.75 5.22 10.80
CA THR A 87 3.94 6.43 9.99
C THR A 87 5.31 6.49 9.31
N LEU A 88 6.16 5.46 9.48
CA LEU A 88 7.51 5.47 8.94
C LEU A 88 7.51 5.44 7.40
N LYS A 89 8.15 6.46 6.82
CA LYS A 89 8.37 6.65 5.39
C LYS A 89 9.80 6.30 5.02
N ASN A 90 9.98 5.19 4.33
CA ASN A 90 11.31 4.75 3.89
C ASN A 90 11.26 4.01 2.57
N THR A 91 10.14 3.98 1.85
CA THR A 91 9.94 3.12 0.68
C THR A 91 10.53 3.69 -0.60
N LYS A 92 10.33 4.99 -0.83
CA LYS A 92 10.77 5.68 -2.04
C LYS A 92 12.09 6.41 -1.84
N GLU A 93 12.80 6.66 -2.93
CA GLU A 93 14.13 7.27 -2.87
C GLU A 93 14.14 8.66 -2.23
N TYR A 94 13.12 9.49 -2.51
CA TYR A 94 13.00 10.80 -1.86
C TYR A 94 12.70 10.68 -0.34
N GLU A 95 12.02 9.60 0.09
CA GLU A 95 11.75 9.35 1.52
C GLU A 95 13.04 8.95 2.23
N LYS A 96 13.83 8.07 1.62
CA LYS A 96 15.13 7.66 2.15
C LYS A 96 16.10 8.83 2.25
N ASN A 97 16.06 9.75 1.30
CA ASN A 97 16.96 10.90 1.29
C ASN A 97 16.47 12.08 2.13
N TYR A 98 15.25 12.04 2.68
CA TYR A 98 14.65 13.15 3.42
C TYR A 98 15.61 13.73 4.47
N TRP A 99 16.07 12.94 5.45
CA TRP A 99 16.95 13.45 6.50
C TRP A 99 18.30 13.95 5.99
N ARG A 100 18.85 13.33 4.94
CA ARG A 100 20.09 13.81 4.31
C ARG A 100 19.88 15.21 3.75
N THR A 101 18.76 15.44 3.04
CA THR A 101 18.43 16.77 2.50
C THR A 101 18.22 17.83 3.59
N GLN A 102 17.78 17.41 4.78
CA GLN A 102 17.55 18.32 5.90
C GLN A 102 18.83 18.63 6.68
N LEU A 103 19.81 17.73 6.75
CA LEU A 103 20.88 17.81 7.75
C LEU A 103 22.29 18.03 7.17
N GLU A 104 22.46 17.82 5.86
CA GLU A 104 23.78 17.76 5.21
C GLU A 104 23.98 18.95 4.26
N GLY A 105 25.23 19.35 4.06
CA GLY A 105 25.61 20.47 3.21
C GLY A 105 25.84 20.08 1.74
N ASN A 106 26.27 18.84 1.49
CA ASN A 106 26.59 18.33 0.16
C ASN A 106 25.55 17.30 -0.30
N ILE A 107 24.47 17.77 -0.95
CA ILE A 107 23.55 16.89 -1.66
C ILE A 107 24.02 16.85 -3.12
N GLU A 108 24.47 15.70 -3.61
CA GLU A 108 24.95 15.55 -4.99
C GLU A 108 23.87 15.96 -6.00
N LYS A 109 24.26 16.74 -7.02
CA LYS A 109 23.39 17.31 -8.07
C LYS A 109 22.61 16.27 -8.91
N GLY A 110 22.78 14.97 -8.70
CA GLY A 110 22.15 13.89 -9.48
C GLY A 110 21.14 13.02 -8.73
N TRP A 111 20.87 13.26 -7.44
CA TRP A 111 20.01 12.38 -6.63
C TRP A 111 18.51 12.67 -6.77
N LEU A 112 18.15 13.86 -7.28
CA LEU A 112 16.79 14.24 -7.61
C LEU A 112 16.66 14.18 -9.13
N LYS A 113 15.97 13.17 -9.67
CA LYS A 113 15.68 13.13 -11.11
C LYS A 113 14.76 14.30 -11.47
N ASN A 114 15.28 15.15 -12.37
CA ASN A 114 14.66 16.20 -13.17
C ASN A 114 13.18 16.46 -12.87
N ASP A 115 12.94 17.46 -12.02
CA ASP A 115 12.07 18.62 -12.32
C ASP A 115 11.86 19.55 -11.11
N ASP A 116 12.52 19.30 -9.97
CA ASP A 116 12.47 20.24 -8.85
C ASP A 116 13.82 20.41 -8.15
N LEU A 117 14.24 21.68 -8.08
CA LEU A 117 15.18 22.23 -7.09
C LEU A 117 16.68 21.94 -7.30
N SER A 118 17.41 22.99 -7.71
CA SER A 118 18.86 23.11 -7.57
C SER A 118 19.31 22.86 -6.10
N PRO A 119 20.62 22.64 -5.82
CA PRO A 119 21.13 22.55 -4.43
C PRO A 119 20.77 23.75 -3.54
N GLN A 120 20.40 24.89 -4.13
CA GLN A 120 19.88 26.06 -3.43
C GLN A 120 18.39 25.93 -3.06
N GLY A 121 17.59 25.16 -3.80
CA GLY A 121 16.21 24.82 -3.48
C GLY A 121 16.07 23.81 -2.33
N ALA A 122 17.02 22.88 -2.18
CA ALA A 122 17.08 21.99 -1.00
C ALA A 122 17.37 22.75 0.31
N LEU A 123 18.18 23.81 0.24
CA LEU A 123 18.42 24.73 1.36
C LEU A 123 17.25 25.69 1.62
N ARG A 124 16.41 25.97 0.60
CA ARG A 124 15.18 26.75 0.77
C ARG A 124 14.13 25.96 1.55
N ASN A 125 13.99 24.65 1.34
CA ASN A 125 13.03 23.79 2.04
C ASN A 125 13.58 23.07 3.29
N GLN A 126 14.69 23.55 3.86
CA GLN A 126 15.25 22.98 5.09
C GLN A 126 14.36 23.38 6.28
N LEU A 127 13.66 22.42 6.87
CA LEU A 127 12.81 22.56 8.06
C LEU A 127 13.59 22.31 9.34
N PHE A 128 14.57 21.42 9.28
CA PHE A 128 15.33 20.94 10.44
C PHE A 128 16.83 21.18 10.30
N SER A 129 17.52 21.32 11.42
CA SER A 129 18.97 21.52 11.47
C SER A 129 19.57 20.67 12.58
N LEU A 130 20.67 19.99 12.28
CA LEU A 130 21.51 19.28 13.23
C LEU A 130 22.92 19.84 13.14
N ARG A 131 23.29 20.72 14.08
CA ARG A 131 24.60 21.40 14.09
C ARG A 131 25.21 21.42 15.46
N ASN A 132 26.54 21.41 15.53
CA ASN A 132 27.25 21.62 16.79
C ASN A 132 27.45 23.12 17.08
N ASN A 133 28.09 23.42 18.22
CA ASN A 133 28.39 24.81 18.63
C ASN A 133 29.32 25.57 17.68
N ARG A 134 30.04 24.86 16.79
CA ARG A 134 30.88 25.44 15.74
C ARG A 134 30.13 25.60 14.40
N PHE A 135 28.83 25.32 14.39
CA PHE A 135 27.97 25.29 13.22
C PHE A 135 28.34 24.21 12.18
N ASP A 136 29.16 23.22 12.55
CA ASP A 136 29.42 22.07 11.69
C ASP A 136 28.13 21.28 11.47
N ARG A 137 27.95 20.75 10.27
CA ARG A 137 26.89 19.81 9.91
C ARG A 137 27.34 18.36 10.15
N ILE A 138 26.38 17.44 10.18
CA ILE A 138 26.60 16.03 10.50
C ILE A 138 27.42 15.30 9.41
N ASP A 139 27.37 15.79 8.18
CA ASP A 139 28.14 15.30 7.03
C ASP A 139 29.66 15.42 7.18
N LYS A 140 30.16 16.14 8.20
CA LYS A 140 31.60 16.15 8.54
C LYS A 140 32.16 14.75 8.85
N PHE A 141 31.30 13.81 9.25
CA PHE A 141 31.70 12.42 9.55
C PHE A 141 31.79 11.55 8.30
N TYR A 142 31.37 12.02 7.12
CA TYR A 142 31.24 11.16 5.94
C TYR A 142 32.52 10.56 5.42
N LYS A 143 33.67 11.18 5.69
CA LYS A 143 34.95 10.62 5.24
C LYS A 143 35.18 9.24 5.84
N ASP A 144 34.87 9.09 7.12
CA ASP A 144 35.22 7.91 7.92
C ASP A 144 34.00 7.01 8.22
N TYR A 145 32.79 7.55 8.13
CA TYR A 145 31.55 6.85 8.50
C TYR A 145 30.49 6.87 7.40
N ASN A 146 29.70 5.80 7.33
CA ASN A 146 28.37 5.82 6.71
C ASN A 146 27.37 6.36 7.75
N ILE A 147 26.48 7.28 7.33
CA ILE A 147 25.53 7.96 8.23
C ILE A 147 24.12 7.45 7.95
N PHE A 148 23.46 7.01 9.02
CA PHE A 148 22.11 6.49 9.00
C PHE A 148 21.21 7.34 9.88
N TYR A 149 20.00 7.61 9.39
CA TYR A 149 18.99 8.41 10.06
C TYR A 149 17.72 7.61 10.22
N HIS A 150 17.17 7.63 11.42
CA HIS A 150 15.85 7.09 11.69
C HIS A 150 15.14 8.00 12.69
N SER A 151 14.01 8.57 12.29
CA SER A 151 13.18 9.37 13.17
C SER A 151 11.93 8.66 13.63
N TYR A 152 11.56 8.92 14.87
CA TYR A 152 10.41 8.35 15.57
C TYR A 152 9.55 9.49 16.14
N ALA A 153 8.26 9.26 16.32
CA ALA A 153 7.34 10.29 16.78
C ALA A 153 6.62 9.89 18.06
N ASN A 154 6.27 10.88 18.85
CA ASN A 154 5.27 10.77 19.90
C ASN A 154 4.23 11.87 19.67
N ASP A 155 3.11 11.50 19.06
CA ASP A 155 2.05 12.45 18.74
C ASP A 155 1.23 12.84 19.99
N PHE A 156 1.31 12.07 21.08
CA PHE A 156 0.67 12.45 22.35
C PHE A 156 1.42 13.59 23.04
N THR A 157 2.75 13.57 22.98
CA THR A 157 3.60 14.61 23.59
C THR A 157 4.02 15.71 22.62
N GLY A 158 3.82 15.54 21.31
CA GLY A 158 4.25 16.49 20.30
C GLY A 158 5.77 16.50 20.16
N THR A 159 6.39 15.32 20.17
CA THR A 159 7.84 15.13 20.19
C THR A 159 8.32 14.33 18.99
N LEU A 160 9.34 14.82 18.31
CA LEU A 160 10.08 14.11 17.28
C LEU A 160 11.44 13.67 17.83
N TYR A 161 11.76 12.39 17.70
CA TYR A 161 13.05 11.82 18.00
C TYR A 161 13.79 11.56 16.69
N LEU A 162 15.09 11.87 16.64
CA LEU A 162 15.94 11.56 15.50
C LEU A 162 17.15 10.79 15.99
N THR A 163 17.25 9.51 15.65
CA THR A 163 18.45 8.71 15.86
C THR A 163 19.38 8.89 14.67
N VAL A 164 20.60 9.33 14.95
CA VAL A 164 21.71 9.36 14.00
C VAL A 164 22.68 8.26 14.39
N SER A 165 22.94 7.36 13.46
CA SER A 165 23.85 6.23 13.64
C SER A 165 25.00 6.33 12.65
N LEU A 166 26.21 6.10 13.16
CA LEU A 166 27.46 6.10 12.40
C LEU A 166 28.01 4.68 12.33
N GLU A 167 28.19 4.18 11.11
CA GLU A 167 28.89 2.94 10.85
C GLU A 167 30.28 3.24 10.29
N ASP A 168 31.32 2.73 10.96
CA ASP A 168 32.70 2.90 10.53
C ASP A 168 32.97 2.18 9.20
N LYS A 169 33.49 2.91 8.21
CA LYS A 169 33.84 2.36 6.88
C LYS A 169 35.03 1.41 6.94
N ALA A 170 35.89 1.49 7.96
CA ALA A 170 36.95 0.52 8.19
C ALA A 170 36.37 -0.87 8.52
N ASN A 171 35.28 -0.92 9.30
CA ASN A 171 34.56 -2.16 9.63
C ASN A 171 33.76 -2.73 8.44
N GLU A 172 33.67 -2.00 7.32
CA GLU A 172 33.07 -2.48 6.07
C GLU A 172 34.06 -3.34 5.27
N LYS A 173 35.37 -3.10 5.42
CA LYS A 173 36.43 -3.83 4.69
C LYS A 173 36.83 -5.17 5.32
N ASP A 174 36.57 -5.38 6.61
CA ASP A 174 36.91 -6.61 7.37
C ASP A 174 35.86 -7.74 7.27
N LYS A 175 34.84 -7.60 6.39
CA LYS A 175 33.77 -8.59 6.32
C LYS A 175 34.03 -9.64 5.24
N ASP A 176 34.49 -10.80 5.69
CA ASP A 176 33.99 -12.07 5.16
C ASP A 176 32.48 -11.94 4.89
N LYS A 177 32.01 -12.48 3.77
CA LYS A 177 30.66 -12.34 3.18
C LYS A 177 29.46 -12.69 4.09
N LYS A 178 29.67 -12.95 5.39
CA LYS A 178 28.71 -13.47 6.39
C LYS A 178 27.80 -12.44 7.08
N THR A 179 28.11 -11.14 7.14
CA THR A 179 27.22 -10.13 7.77
C THR A 179 26.70 -9.06 6.80
N ARG A 180 26.01 -9.51 5.74
CA ARG A 180 25.31 -8.60 4.82
C ARG A 180 24.05 -7.95 5.44
N ASN A 181 23.49 -8.51 6.51
CA ASN A 181 22.24 -8.03 7.10
C ASN A 181 22.45 -6.78 7.97
N ILE A 182 21.75 -5.68 7.65
CA ILE A 182 21.76 -4.43 8.45
C ILE A 182 21.35 -4.68 9.90
N SER A 183 20.44 -5.62 10.15
CA SER A 183 19.93 -5.95 11.50
C SER A 183 21.03 -6.42 12.46
N ASP A 184 22.11 -7.01 11.95
CA ASP A 184 23.27 -7.40 12.76
C ASP A 184 24.32 -6.29 12.85
N ARG A 185 24.50 -5.54 11.76
CA ARG A 185 25.46 -4.43 11.68
C ARG A 185 25.11 -3.30 12.64
N ILE A 186 23.82 -2.96 12.76
CA ILE A 186 23.32 -1.84 13.57
C ILE A 186 23.65 -1.97 15.06
N LYS A 187 23.96 -3.19 15.55
CA LYS A 187 24.39 -3.41 16.94
C LYS A 187 25.75 -2.78 17.24
N ASN A 188 26.58 -2.57 16.21
CA ASN A 188 27.93 -2.01 16.34
C ASN A 188 28.01 -0.53 15.93
N TRP A 189 26.88 0.08 15.55
CA TRP A 189 26.86 1.48 15.13
C TRP A 189 26.91 2.40 16.34
N THR A 190 27.73 3.45 16.26
CA THR A 190 27.69 4.50 17.27
C THR A 190 26.48 5.38 17.00
N SER A 191 25.55 5.45 17.95
CA SER A 191 24.26 6.13 17.74
C SER A 191 23.97 7.18 18.81
N LYS A 192 23.31 8.26 18.42
CA LYS A 192 22.72 9.25 19.34
C LYS A 192 21.30 9.60 18.90
N THR A 193 20.38 9.60 19.86
CA THR A 193 19.02 10.10 19.68
C THR A 193 18.95 11.57 20.11
N PHE A 194 18.44 12.41 19.21
CA PHE A 194 18.13 13.82 19.45
C PHE A 194 16.62 14.00 19.60
N VAL A 195 16.21 15.06 20.28
CA VAL A 195 14.81 15.32 20.62
C VAL A 195 14.44 16.73 20.18
N LEU A 196 13.28 16.87 19.52
CA LEU A 196 12.67 18.16 19.21
C LEU A 196 11.20 18.13 19.65
N ASN A 197 10.83 19.08 20.50
CA ASN A 197 9.47 19.25 21.02
C ASN A 197 8.77 20.42 20.32
N GLY A 198 7.46 20.53 20.53
CA GLY A 198 6.65 21.67 20.07
C GLY A 198 5.76 21.37 18.87
N PHE A 199 5.64 20.11 18.48
CA PHE A 199 4.65 19.67 17.49
C PHE A 199 3.24 19.66 18.08
N LYS A 200 2.25 19.61 17.18
CA LYS A 200 0.85 19.42 17.55
C LYS A 200 0.69 18.10 18.33
N LYS A 201 -0.10 18.16 19.40
CA LYS A 201 -0.46 17.00 20.21
C LYS A 201 -1.81 16.43 19.78
N VAL A 202 -1.97 15.14 19.98
CA VAL A 202 -3.22 14.40 19.76
C VAL A 202 -3.67 13.80 21.07
N THR A 203 -4.95 13.95 21.38
CA THR A 203 -5.60 13.20 22.47
C THR A 203 -6.31 11.97 21.91
N GLU A 204 -6.57 10.97 22.77
CA GLU A 204 -7.39 9.82 22.38
C GLU A 204 -8.79 10.26 21.91
N LYS A 205 -9.34 11.30 22.54
CA LYS A 205 -10.62 11.90 22.16
C LYS A 205 -10.56 12.45 20.73
N ASP A 206 -9.51 13.17 20.37
CA ASP A 206 -9.32 13.68 19.00
C ASP A 206 -9.27 12.55 17.98
N VAL A 207 -8.62 11.42 18.32
CA VAL A 207 -8.57 10.25 17.42
C VAL A 207 -9.95 9.61 17.25
N VAL A 208 -10.77 9.56 18.30
CA VAL A 208 -12.12 8.97 18.21
C VAL A 208 -13.08 9.90 17.45
N GLU A 209 -13.00 11.22 17.66
CA GLU A 209 -13.97 12.20 17.13
C GLU A 209 -13.63 12.70 15.71
N THR A 210 -12.35 12.91 15.39
CA THR A 210 -11.92 13.56 14.12
C THR A 210 -11.95 12.61 12.92
N ASN A 211 -12.16 11.31 13.16
CA ASN A 211 -11.94 10.25 12.18
C ASN A 211 -13.18 9.84 11.35
N THR A 212 -14.34 10.42 11.64
CA THR A 212 -15.61 10.15 10.95
C THR A 212 -15.73 10.74 9.55
N LYS A 213 -14.71 11.40 8.99
CA LYS A 213 -14.69 11.85 7.58
C LYS A 213 -13.70 11.11 6.69
N LEU A 214 -12.55 10.71 7.23
CA LEU A 214 -11.46 10.09 6.45
C LEU A 214 -11.64 8.57 6.31
N ILE A 215 -12.17 7.94 7.36
CA ILE A 215 -12.36 6.48 7.45
C ILE A 215 -13.76 6.06 6.98
N SER A 216 -14.72 6.97 7.09
CA SER A 216 -16.08 6.83 6.56
C SER A 216 -16.18 7.13 5.06
N ASN A 217 -15.11 7.65 4.45
CA ASN A 217 -15.08 7.76 3.00
C ASN A 217 -15.16 6.33 2.45
N PRO A 218 -16.22 5.98 1.70
CA PRO A 218 -16.47 4.61 1.23
C PRO A 218 -15.34 4.02 0.37
N LYS A 219 -14.38 4.85 -0.04
CA LYS A 219 -13.25 4.51 -0.91
C LYS A 219 -11.95 4.20 -0.18
N SER A 220 -11.90 4.31 1.15
CA SER A 220 -10.62 4.24 1.87
C SER A 220 -10.17 2.82 2.20
N TRP A 221 -11.07 1.83 2.19
CA TRP A 221 -10.72 0.42 2.37
C TRP A 221 -11.01 -0.34 1.08
N LYS A 222 -10.05 -1.17 0.66
CA LYS A 222 -10.23 -2.08 -0.47
C LYS A 222 -11.22 -3.17 -0.05
N MET A 223 -12.45 -3.11 -0.54
CA MET A 223 -13.47 -4.14 -0.33
C MET A 223 -14.02 -4.52 -1.70
N ASP A 224 -13.71 -5.73 -2.16
CA ASP A 224 -14.06 -6.18 -3.50
C ASP A 224 -14.87 -7.47 -3.47
N ILE A 225 -15.80 -7.61 -4.41
CA ILE A 225 -16.48 -8.89 -4.64
C ILE A 225 -15.49 -9.91 -5.22
N ARG A 226 -15.53 -11.15 -4.73
CA ARG A 226 -14.82 -12.26 -5.40
C ARG A 226 -15.65 -12.81 -6.54
N ASP A 227 -14.99 -13.45 -7.51
CA ASP A 227 -15.65 -14.12 -8.63
C ASP A 227 -16.64 -15.19 -8.19
N LYS A 228 -16.46 -15.77 -7.00
CA LYS A 228 -17.42 -16.69 -6.37
C LYS A 228 -18.84 -16.11 -6.32
N ILE A 229 -19.02 -14.83 -5.95
CA ILE A 229 -20.34 -14.18 -5.94
C ILE A 229 -20.95 -14.21 -7.35
N ARG A 230 -20.15 -13.84 -8.36
CA ARG A 230 -20.59 -13.78 -9.77
C ARG A 230 -20.98 -15.17 -10.28
N GLN A 231 -20.20 -16.20 -9.94
CA GLN A 231 -20.48 -17.59 -10.32
C GLN A 231 -21.74 -18.12 -9.64
N THR A 232 -21.94 -17.85 -8.35
CA THR A 232 -23.14 -18.27 -7.60
C THR A 232 -24.41 -17.65 -8.21
N PHE A 233 -24.39 -16.38 -8.60
CA PHE A 233 -25.51 -15.77 -9.31
C PHE A 233 -25.72 -16.34 -10.71
N TYR A 234 -24.64 -16.53 -11.48
CA TYR A 234 -24.72 -17.09 -12.82
C TYR A 234 -25.31 -18.51 -12.84
N LYS A 235 -24.88 -19.36 -11.90
CA LYS A 235 -25.40 -20.72 -11.71
C LYS A 235 -26.78 -20.76 -11.07
N LYS A 236 -27.35 -19.60 -10.69
CA LYS A 236 -28.62 -19.46 -9.97
C LYS A 236 -28.66 -20.22 -8.65
N GLU A 237 -27.50 -20.46 -8.04
CA GLU A 237 -27.39 -20.95 -6.66
C GLU A 237 -27.93 -19.91 -5.66
N LYS A 238 -27.86 -18.63 -6.06
CA LYS A 238 -28.60 -17.51 -5.47
C LYS A 238 -29.22 -16.70 -6.59
N SER A 239 -30.49 -16.34 -6.47
CA SER A 239 -31.24 -15.64 -7.52
C SER A 239 -31.50 -14.17 -7.21
N SER A 240 -31.10 -13.70 -6.03
CA SER A 240 -31.32 -12.33 -5.58
C SER A 240 -30.22 -11.85 -4.63
N LEU A 241 -30.16 -10.52 -4.45
CA LEU A 241 -29.27 -9.91 -3.46
C LEU A 241 -29.68 -10.29 -2.03
N ASP A 242 -30.98 -10.47 -1.79
CA ASP A 242 -31.51 -10.87 -0.49
C ASP A 242 -31.09 -12.29 -0.10
N GLU A 243 -31.02 -13.22 -1.06
CA GLU A 243 -30.48 -14.57 -0.83
C GLU A 243 -28.97 -14.58 -0.54
N LEU A 244 -28.22 -13.62 -1.09
CA LEU A 244 -26.81 -13.42 -0.72
C LEU A 244 -26.72 -12.86 0.70
N LEU A 245 -27.49 -11.82 1.02
CA LEU A 245 -27.53 -11.23 2.35
C LEU A 245 -27.93 -12.26 3.42
N ALA A 246 -28.89 -13.14 3.13
CA ALA A 246 -29.29 -14.22 4.03
C ALA A 246 -28.17 -15.23 4.33
N ALA A 247 -27.19 -15.35 3.42
CA ALA A 247 -26.02 -16.22 3.61
C ALA A 247 -24.83 -15.51 4.28
N LEU A 248 -24.94 -14.20 4.54
CA LEU A 248 -23.92 -13.40 5.19
C LEU A 248 -24.29 -13.12 6.66
N PRO A 249 -23.30 -12.89 7.54
CA PRO A 249 -23.58 -12.46 8.91
C PRO A 249 -24.33 -11.12 8.93
N GLN A 250 -25.38 -10.98 9.74
CA GLN A 250 -26.22 -9.77 9.81
C GLN A 250 -26.26 -9.08 11.18
N LYS A 251 -25.55 -9.63 12.17
CA LYS A 251 -25.60 -9.17 13.55
C LYS A 251 -24.25 -8.64 14.03
N ASP A 252 -24.27 -7.51 14.73
CA ASP A 252 -23.10 -7.06 15.50
C ASP A 252 -22.87 -7.97 16.71
N LEU A 253 -21.69 -8.57 16.78
CA LEU A 253 -21.25 -9.44 17.87
C LEU A 253 -20.29 -8.76 18.84
N SER A 254 -20.15 -7.44 18.76
CA SER A 254 -19.12 -6.68 19.50
C SER A 254 -19.45 -6.40 20.97
N SER A 255 -20.64 -6.80 21.45
CA SER A 255 -21.08 -6.59 22.84
C SER A 255 -20.34 -7.45 23.86
N ASP A 256 -19.89 -8.66 23.48
CA ASP A 256 -19.09 -9.56 24.31
C ASP A 256 -18.13 -10.41 23.44
N LEU A 257 -16.89 -9.94 23.31
CA LEU A 257 -15.89 -10.56 22.43
C LEU A 257 -15.43 -11.94 22.92
N ASN A 258 -15.48 -12.19 24.22
CA ASN A 258 -15.02 -13.47 24.78
C ASN A 258 -16.05 -14.57 24.52
N LYS A 259 -17.33 -14.26 24.75
CA LYS A 259 -18.42 -15.20 24.49
C LYS A 259 -18.60 -15.48 22.99
N ASN A 260 -18.41 -14.47 22.14
CA ASN A 260 -18.69 -14.57 20.70
C ASN A 260 -17.46 -14.94 19.85
N LYS A 261 -16.31 -15.26 20.46
CA LYS A 261 -15.03 -15.44 19.76
C LYS A 261 -15.10 -16.42 18.58
N GLU A 262 -15.71 -17.59 18.78
CA GLU A 262 -15.84 -18.62 17.74
C GLU A 262 -16.77 -18.18 16.60
N GLU A 263 -17.88 -17.53 16.94
CA GLU A 263 -18.83 -17.00 15.97
C GLU A 263 -18.23 -15.86 15.14
N ILE A 264 -17.44 -14.98 15.75
CA ILE A 264 -16.68 -13.92 15.07
C ILE A 264 -15.71 -14.52 14.05
N LEU A 265 -14.94 -15.55 14.43
CA LEU A 265 -14.02 -16.23 13.51
C LEU A 265 -14.77 -16.87 12.33
N LYS A 266 -15.89 -17.53 12.60
CA LYS A 266 -16.75 -18.13 11.57
C LYS A 266 -17.34 -17.07 10.63
N ASN A 267 -17.83 -15.95 11.16
CA ASN A 267 -18.39 -14.85 10.40
C ASN A 267 -17.34 -14.21 9.49
N ASN A 268 -16.17 -13.89 10.04
CA ASN A 268 -15.07 -13.30 9.28
C ASN A 268 -14.61 -14.23 8.15
N SER A 269 -14.46 -15.54 8.42
CA SER A 269 -14.12 -16.53 7.40
C SER A 269 -15.21 -16.66 6.31
N THR A 270 -16.49 -16.62 6.68
CA THR A 270 -17.60 -16.65 5.73
C THR A 270 -17.53 -15.45 4.79
N ILE A 271 -17.36 -14.25 5.33
CA ILE A 271 -17.26 -13.00 4.58
C ILE A 271 -16.05 -13.04 3.64
N GLU A 272 -14.89 -13.48 4.11
CA GLU A 272 -13.68 -13.62 3.30
C GLU A 272 -13.79 -14.65 2.18
N SER A 273 -14.75 -15.57 2.26
CA SER A 273 -15.03 -16.50 1.15
C SER A 273 -15.78 -15.84 -0.01
N TRP A 274 -16.51 -14.75 0.27
CA TRP A 274 -17.33 -14.02 -0.70
C TRP A 274 -16.67 -12.71 -1.17
N PHE A 275 -15.89 -12.07 -0.30
CA PHE A 275 -15.28 -10.76 -0.53
C PHE A 275 -13.76 -10.79 -0.33
N ASP A 276 -13.05 -9.92 -1.02
CA ASP A 276 -11.65 -9.57 -0.75
C ASP A 276 -11.64 -8.32 0.15
N ILE A 277 -11.26 -8.52 1.41
CA ILE A 277 -11.34 -7.51 2.48
C ILE A 277 -9.93 -7.03 2.82
N GLY A 278 -9.61 -5.80 2.42
CA GLY A 278 -8.38 -5.12 2.79
C GLY A 278 -8.30 -4.90 4.30
N ARG A 279 -7.24 -5.41 4.94
CA ARG A 279 -7.04 -5.30 6.39
C ARG A 279 -6.50 -3.96 6.85
N THR A 280 -6.11 -3.12 5.91
CA THR A 280 -5.48 -1.81 6.13
C THR A 280 -6.15 -0.80 5.24
N LEU A 281 -6.27 0.44 5.70
CA LEU A 281 -6.69 1.56 4.86
C LEU A 281 -5.72 1.70 3.68
N ASP A 282 -6.23 1.89 2.46
CA ASP A 282 -5.45 1.91 1.21
C ASP A 282 -4.39 3.03 1.22
N LYS A 283 -3.20 2.68 1.72
CA LYS A 283 -1.98 3.47 1.64
C LYS A 283 -0.92 2.59 0.98
N LYS A 284 -0.22 3.15 -0.02
CA LYS A 284 0.94 2.52 -0.67
C LYS A 284 2.18 2.39 0.27
N SER A 285 2.01 2.52 1.58
CA SER A 285 3.09 2.41 2.58
C SER A 285 3.08 1.04 3.24
N ASN A 286 4.27 0.51 3.53
CA ASN A 286 4.42 -0.76 4.27
C ASN A 286 3.96 -0.66 5.74
N ASN A 287 3.78 0.57 6.22
CA ASN A 287 3.35 0.90 7.58
C ASN A 287 2.02 1.64 7.49
N PRO A 288 0.88 1.01 7.83
CA PRO A 288 -0.44 1.60 7.76
C PRO A 288 -0.86 2.16 9.12
N GLU A 289 -1.43 3.37 9.12
CA GLU A 289 -1.96 4.04 10.32
C GLU A 289 -3.28 3.45 10.83
N TYR A 290 -4.03 2.76 9.97
CA TYR A 290 -5.34 2.21 10.30
C TYR A 290 -5.42 0.75 9.88
N LYS A 291 -6.00 -0.07 10.76
CA LYS A 291 -6.19 -1.50 10.54
C LYS A 291 -7.57 -1.94 10.98
N LEU A 292 -8.11 -2.92 10.25
CA LEU A 292 -9.36 -3.56 10.59
C LEU A 292 -9.18 -4.32 11.91
N ASP A 293 -10.13 -4.18 12.83
CA ASP A 293 -10.15 -4.93 14.07
C ASP A 293 -10.75 -6.31 13.83
N THR A 294 -9.89 -7.29 13.53
CA THR A 294 -10.32 -8.67 13.23
C THR A 294 -10.78 -9.44 14.47
N LYS A 295 -10.66 -8.86 15.68
CA LYS A 295 -11.18 -9.45 16.91
C LYS A 295 -12.68 -9.19 17.08
N ARG A 296 -13.23 -8.21 16.36
CA ARG A 296 -14.65 -7.88 16.35
C ARG A 296 -15.32 -8.49 15.12
N GLY A 297 -16.63 -8.72 15.23
CA GLY A 297 -17.42 -9.27 14.14
C GLY A 297 -17.62 -8.24 13.03
N MET A 298 -17.54 -8.71 11.78
CA MET A 298 -18.05 -8.00 10.62
C MET A 298 -19.47 -8.49 10.29
N TRP A 299 -20.34 -7.61 9.81
CA TRP A 299 -21.69 -7.98 9.40
C TRP A 299 -22.22 -7.13 8.26
N PHE A 300 -23.30 -7.58 7.65
CA PHE A 300 -23.93 -6.97 6.50
C PHE A 300 -25.35 -6.52 6.80
N THR A 301 -25.74 -5.44 6.13
CA THR A 301 -27.14 -4.99 6.05
C THR A 301 -27.46 -4.63 4.61
N LYS A 302 -28.74 -4.62 4.23
CA LYS A 302 -29.17 -4.16 2.91
C LYS A 302 -28.97 -2.64 2.82
N ALA A 303 -28.27 -2.18 1.78
CA ALA A 303 -28.14 -0.75 1.48
C ALA A 303 -29.17 -0.33 0.44
N SER A 304 -29.25 -1.10 -0.66
CA SER A 304 -30.25 -0.95 -1.71
C SER A 304 -30.53 -2.30 -2.38
N GLU A 305 -31.32 -2.31 -3.46
CA GLU A 305 -31.49 -3.50 -4.31
C GLU A 305 -30.22 -3.91 -5.08
N LYS A 306 -29.18 -3.07 -5.08
CA LYS A 306 -27.95 -3.26 -5.87
C LYS A 306 -26.68 -3.31 -5.02
N SER A 307 -26.79 -3.00 -3.74
CA SER A 307 -25.65 -2.78 -2.86
C SER A 307 -25.90 -3.28 -1.43
N LEU A 308 -24.81 -3.68 -0.76
CA LEU A 308 -24.83 -4.11 0.64
C LEU A 308 -23.92 -3.19 1.47
N ASN A 309 -24.32 -2.93 2.71
CA ASN A 309 -23.48 -2.24 3.69
C ASN A 309 -22.71 -3.27 4.52
N LEU A 310 -21.38 -3.28 4.40
CA LEU A 310 -20.47 -3.97 5.31
C LEU A 310 -20.20 -3.06 6.51
N HIS A 311 -20.46 -3.58 7.70
CA HIS A 311 -20.15 -2.96 8.98
C HIS A 311 -18.93 -3.64 9.60
N PHE A 312 -17.97 -2.84 10.05
CA PHE A 312 -16.74 -3.34 10.66
C PHE A 312 -16.15 -2.33 11.64
N TYR A 313 -15.25 -2.80 12.50
CA TYR A 313 -14.48 -1.95 13.40
C TYR A 313 -13.04 -1.82 12.92
N ALA A 314 -12.40 -0.73 13.28
CA ALA A 314 -10.99 -0.49 13.02
C ALA A 314 -10.33 0.18 14.22
N TYR A 315 -9.01 0.18 14.25
CA TYR A 315 -8.22 0.95 15.20
C TYR A 315 -7.20 1.80 14.45
N LYS A 316 -6.87 2.95 15.05
CA LYS A 316 -5.74 3.77 14.62
C LYS A 316 -4.50 3.37 15.42
N ILE A 317 -3.37 3.27 14.75
CA ILE A 317 -2.07 3.08 15.39
C ILE A 317 -1.39 4.45 15.43
N VAL A 318 -1.15 4.97 16.63
CA VAL A 318 -0.55 6.28 16.86
C VAL A 318 0.84 6.09 17.45
N PRO A 319 1.88 6.73 16.89
CA PRO A 319 3.24 6.58 17.39
C PRO A 319 3.39 7.24 18.78
N GLU A 320 4.04 6.51 19.69
CA GLU A 320 4.22 6.86 21.10
C GLU A 320 5.68 6.57 21.51
N ALA A 321 6.62 7.07 20.71
CA ALA A 321 8.04 6.89 20.99
C ALA A 321 8.42 7.51 22.34
N GLU A 322 9.33 6.86 23.05
CA GLU A 322 9.93 7.34 24.29
C GLU A 322 11.46 7.38 24.14
N MET A 323 12.09 8.29 24.86
CA MET A 323 13.56 8.36 24.90
C MET A 323 14.10 7.04 25.47
N PRO A 324 15.10 6.41 24.83
CA PRO A 324 15.75 5.22 25.38
C PRO A 324 16.27 5.46 26.79
N LYS A 325 15.97 4.55 27.72
CA LYS A 325 16.47 4.62 29.11
C LYS A 325 17.97 4.35 29.20
N ASP A 326 18.48 3.53 28.28
CA ASP A 326 19.89 3.24 28.10
C ASP A 326 20.19 2.86 26.63
N LYS A 327 21.45 2.56 26.31
CA LYS A 327 21.90 2.25 24.93
C LYS A 327 21.31 0.96 24.35
N ASN A 328 20.79 0.06 25.19
CA ASN A 328 20.22 -1.22 24.77
C ASN A 328 18.69 -1.14 24.60
N ASP A 329 18.05 -0.09 25.11
CA ASP A 329 16.61 0.13 25.00
C ASP A 329 16.20 0.63 23.59
N LYS A 330 16.18 -0.31 22.64
CA LYS A 330 15.75 -0.04 21.26
C LYS A 330 14.24 0.00 21.10
N THR A 331 13.49 -0.58 22.03
CA THR A 331 12.03 -0.73 21.89
C THR A 331 11.26 0.54 22.26
N SER A 332 11.80 1.38 23.13
CA SER A 332 11.15 2.64 23.52
C SER A 332 10.90 3.57 22.33
N LEU A 333 11.80 3.59 21.33
CA LEU A 333 11.64 4.45 20.16
C LEU A 333 10.59 3.97 19.15
N ILE A 334 10.32 2.67 19.10
CA ILE A 334 9.37 2.06 18.16
C ILE A 334 8.02 1.72 18.81
N LYS A 335 7.72 2.39 19.94
CA LYS A 335 6.49 2.19 20.66
C LYS A 335 5.34 2.94 19.96
N SER A 336 4.18 2.30 19.97
CA SER A 336 2.94 2.86 19.43
C SER A 336 1.77 2.44 20.32
N ARG A 337 0.68 3.19 20.21
CA ARG A 337 -0.59 2.90 20.89
C ARG A 337 -1.66 2.61 19.85
N MET A 338 -2.41 1.53 20.07
CA MET A 338 -3.63 1.24 19.33
C MET A 338 -4.80 1.96 20.01
N ILE A 339 -5.52 2.77 19.25
CA ILE A 339 -6.73 3.46 19.71
C ILE A 339 -7.91 2.92 18.91
N ASP A 340 -8.81 2.23 19.59
CA ASP A 340 -10.03 1.67 19.00
C ASP A 340 -10.97 2.78 18.53
N ILE A 341 -11.50 2.61 17.32
CA ILE A 341 -12.61 3.42 16.84
C ILE A 341 -13.89 2.80 17.38
N LYS A 342 -14.54 3.53 18.29
CA LYS A 342 -15.66 3.00 19.07
C LYS A 342 -16.91 2.69 18.25
N ASN A 343 -17.15 3.47 17.19
CA ASN A 343 -18.32 3.30 16.35
C ASN A 343 -17.99 2.41 15.14
N PRO A 344 -18.92 1.56 14.70
CA PRO A 344 -18.73 0.79 13.49
C PRO A 344 -18.60 1.71 12.28
N ILE A 345 -17.68 1.36 11.40
CA ILE A 345 -17.52 1.95 10.08
C ILE A 345 -18.44 1.18 9.13
N VAL A 346 -19.14 1.93 8.28
CA VAL A 346 -20.03 1.37 7.26
C VAL A 346 -19.43 1.64 5.89
N GLN A 347 -19.31 0.59 5.09
CA GLN A 347 -18.90 0.69 3.69
C GLN A 347 -19.92 0.01 2.80
N GLU A 348 -20.44 0.77 1.83
CA GLU A 348 -21.30 0.26 0.78
C GLU A 348 -20.48 -0.49 -0.27
N ILE A 349 -20.90 -1.72 -0.60
CA ILE A 349 -20.33 -2.58 -1.63
C ILE A 349 -21.38 -2.74 -2.73
N ASP A 350 -21.08 -2.17 -3.89
CA ASP A 350 -21.91 -2.30 -5.08
C ASP A 350 -21.69 -3.66 -5.75
N ILE A 351 -22.79 -4.39 -5.92
CA ILE A 351 -22.79 -5.69 -6.58
C ILE A 351 -23.33 -5.56 -8.00
N ASN A 352 -24.42 -4.81 -8.15
CA ASN A 352 -25.10 -4.45 -9.38
C ASN A 352 -25.35 -5.55 -10.44
N TYR A 353 -25.21 -6.82 -10.08
CA TYR A 353 -25.23 -7.96 -11.00
C TYR A 353 -26.54 -8.07 -11.77
N PHE A 354 -27.68 -8.05 -11.06
CA PHE A 354 -29.01 -8.28 -11.63
C PHE A 354 -29.49 -7.14 -12.53
N GLU A 355 -29.09 -5.89 -12.23
CA GLU A 355 -29.34 -4.78 -13.15
C GLU A 355 -28.55 -4.96 -14.44
N LEU A 356 -27.26 -5.24 -14.33
CA LEU A 356 -26.38 -5.42 -15.48
C LEU A 356 -26.85 -6.60 -16.36
N GLU A 357 -27.29 -7.70 -15.75
CA GLU A 357 -27.92 -8.83 -16.44
C GLU A 357 -29.16 -8.40 -17.21
N LYS A 358 -30.07 -7.67 -16.57
CA LYS A 358 -31.31 -7.18 -17.20
C LYS A 358 -31.01 -6.25 -18.36
N VAL A 359 -30.03 -5.34 -18.21
CA VAL A 359 -29.62 -4.41 -19.26
C VAL A 359 -29.03 -5.16 -20.45
N LEU A 360 -28.11 -6.11 -20.21
CA LEU A 360 -27.51 -6.89 -21.29
C LEU A 360 -28.58 -7.69 -22.05
N LYS A 361 -29.48 -8.37 -21.35
CA LYS A 361 -30.51 -9.22 -21.97
C LYS A 361 -31.55 -8.44 -22.78
N ASN A 362 -31.97 -7.28 -22.28
CA ASN A 362 -33.12 -6.59 -22.85
C ASN A 362 -32.75 -5.46 -23.81
N HIS A 363 -31.58 -4.85 -23.64
CA HIS A 363 -31.22 -3.58 -24.28
C HIS A 363 -29.92 -3.62 -25.07
N VAL A 364 -29.24 -4.76 -25.18
CA VAL A 364 -28.03 -4.91 -26.00
C VAL A 364 -28.32 -5.79 -27.21
N GLU A 365 -27.75 -5.41 -28.35
CA GLU A 365 -27.80 -6.19 -29.57
C GLU A 365 -26.47 -6.11 -30.32
N ILE A 366 -26.31 -6.99 -31.31
CA ILE A 366 -25.19 -6.96 -32.24
C ILE A 366 -25.70 -6.39 -33.56
N SER A 367 -25.12 -5.26 -33.99
CA SER A 367 -25.44 -4.65 -35.28
C SER A 367 -24.31 -4.85 -36.28
N ILE A 368 -24.66 -4.96 -37.55
CA ILE A 368 -23.71 -4.98 -38.66
C ILE A 368 -23.14 -3.58 -38.87
N LEU A 369 -21.85 -3.48 -39.19
CA LEU A 369 -21.17 -2.23 -39.52
C LEU A 369 -21.12 -2.03 -41.04
N GLY A 370 -21.21 -0.76 -41.47
CA GLY A 370 -21.16 -0.38 -42.87
C GLY A 370 -22.33 -0.94 -43.70
N ASN A 371 -22.09 -1.16 -44.99
CA ASN A 371 -23.09 -1.63 -45.94
C ASN A 371 -23.10 -3.17 -46.10
N TYR A 372 -22.58 -3.91 -45.12
CA TYR A 372 -22.56 -5.37 -45.19
C TYR A 372 -23.94 -5.95 -44.88
N GLU A 373 -24.30 -7.03 -45.59
CA GLU A 373 -25.45 -7.86 -45.24
C GLU A 373 -24.96 -9.11 -44.49
N ILE A 374 -25.62 -9.48 -43.39
CA ILE A 374 -25.16 -10.59 -42.53
C ILE A 374 -25.07 -11.92 -43.26
N LYS A 375 -25.97 -12.17 -44.23
CA LYS A 375 -25.98 -13.38 -45.07
C LYS A 375 -24.72 -13.54 -45.94
N ASN A 376 -23.95 -12.48 -46.12
CA ASN A 376 -22.71 -12.48 -46.88
C ASN A 376 -21.48 -12.59 -45.98
N ILE A 377 -21.63 -12.52 -44.65
CA ILE A 377 -20.55 -12.68 -43.68
C ILE A 377 -20.39 -14.17 -43.36
N ASP A 378 -19.15 -14.67 -43.39
CA ASP A 378 -18.83 -16.05 -43.02
C ASP A 378 -17.61 -16.12 -42.08
N PHE A 379 -17.16 -17.32 -41.73
CA PHE A 379 -16.01 -17.55 -40.85
C PHE A 379 -14.77 -18.09 -41.59
N LYS A 380 -14.81 -18.20 -42.92
CA LYS A 380 -13.79 -18.93 -43.71
C LYS A 380 -13.15 -18.09 -44.81
N THR A 381 -13.87 -17.15 -45.40
CA THR A 381 -13.45 -16.39 -46.59
C THR A 381 -12.86 -15.05 -46.17
N PRO A 382 -11.55 -14.78 -46.39
CA PRO A 382 -10.87 -13.59 -45.87
C PRO A 382 -11.53 -12.24 -46.22
N SER A 383 -12.14 -12.11 -47.41
CA SER A 383 -12.79 -10.87 -47.86
C SER A 383 -14.15 -10.59 -47.22
N THR A 384 -14.76 -11.60 -46.61
CA THR A 384 -16.10 -11.56 -45.98
C THR A 384 -16.10 -12.11 -44.56
N SER A 385 -14.93 -12.44 -44.02
CA SER A 385 -14.81 -13.12 -42.75
C SER A 385 -15.18 -12.21 -41.59
N LEU A 386 -15.80 -12.81 -40.59
CA LEU A 386 -15.93 -12.25 -39.25
C LEU A 386 -14.61 -12.44 -38.50
N GLU A 387 -13.69 -11.50 -38.70
CA GLU A 387 -12.34 -11.55 -38.11
C GLU A 387 -12.34 -10.94 -36.71
N TRP A 388 -11.75 -11.64 -35.74
CA TRP A 388 -11.45 -11.09 -34.43
C TRP A 388 -10.15 -10.29 -34.43
N ILE A 389 -10.19 -9.06 -33.93
CA ILE A 389 -9.05 -8.20 -33.75
C ILE A 389 -8.73 -8.08 -32.26
N ASN A 390 -7.57 -8.60 -31.89
CA ASN A 390 -7.07 -8.58 -30.51
C ASN A 390 -6.34 -7.26 -30.20
N ASN A 391 -6.98 -6.13 -30.51
CA ASN A 391 -6.49 -4.79 -30.19
C ASN A 391 -7.43 -4.13 -29.18
N SER A 392 -6.86 -3.59 -28.11
CA SER A 392 -7.61 -2.87 -27.06
C SER A 392 -8.00 -1.44 -27.45
N THR A 393 -7.47 -0.97 -28.58
CA THR A 393 -7.75 0.34 -29.17
C THR A 393 -8.16 0.14 -30.61
N ASP A 394 -9.17 0.88 -31.03
CA ASP A 394 -9.49 1.01 -32.44
C ASP A 394 -8.78 2.25 -32.99
N GLU A 395 -7.92 2.03 -33.98
CA GLU A 395 -7.12 3.09 -34.61
C GLU A 395 -7.98 4.10 -35.38
N PHE A 396 -9.19 3.71 -35.81
CA PHE A 396 -10.06 4.53 -36.66
C PHE A 396 -11.33 5.03 -35.97
N GLY A 397 -11.59 4.62 -34.72
CA GLY A 397 -12.75 5.06 -33.93
C GLY A 397 -14.11 4.55 -34.40
N GLU A 398 -14.15 3.59 -35.33
CA GLU A 398 -15.34 2.87 -35.80
C GLU A 398 -15.97 1.97 -34.71
N TYR A 399 -15.16 1.37 -33.84
CA TYR A 399 -15.56 0.33 -32.88
C TYR A 399 -15.63 0.86 -31.44
N LYS A 400 -16.86 1.10 -30.96
CA LYS A 400 -17.14 1.67 -29.62
C LYS A 400 -16.83 0.73 -28.44
N ASN A 401 -16.54 -0.55 -28.68
CA ASN A 401 -16.41 -1.61 -27.67
C ASN A 401 -15.08 -2.39 -27.76
N ALA A 402 -14.06 -1.81 -28.41
CA ALA A 402 -12.76 -2.43 -28.66
C ALA A 402 -11.87 -2.68 -27.42
N SER A 403 -12.28 -2.24 -26.22
CA SER A 403 -11.44 -2.28 -25.01
C SER A 403 -10.87 -3.67 -24.62
N LYS A 404 -11.43 -4.76 -25.14
CA LYS A 404 -10.94 -6.14 -24.96
C LYS A 404 -10.89 -6.91 -26.30
N GLY A 405 -10.71 -6.19 -27.40
CA GLY A 405 -10.84 -6.70 -28.77
C GLY A 405 -12.25 -6.52 -29.36
N TYR A 406 -12.36 -6.71 -30.67
CA TYR A 406 -13.60 -6.52 -31.44
C TYR A 406 -13.64 -7.43 -32.68
N TYR A 407 -14.82 -7.59 -33.27
CA TYR A 407 -14.99 -8.28 -34.55
C TYR A 407 -15.09 -7.28 -35.70
N LYS A 408 -14.40 -7.52 -36.80
CA LYS A 408 -14.67 -6.77 -38.04
C LYS A 408 -16.11 -7.03 -38.47
N ARG A 409 -16.79 -5.97 -38.94
CA ARG A 409 -18.15 -5.99 -39.54
C ARG A 409 -19.33 -6.09 -38.58
N ILE A 410 -19.12 -6.33 -37.29
CA ILE A 410 -20.19 -6.26 -36.29
C ILE A 410 -19.76 -5.43 -35.09
N GLN A 411 -20.72 -4.86 -34.39
CA GLN A 411 -20.49 -4.16 -33.14
C GLN A 411 -21.61 -4.46 -32.14
N LEU A 412 -21.25 -4.51 -30.86
CA LEU A 412 -22.20 -4.41 -29.76
C LEU A 412 -22.73 -2.99 -29.68
N LYS A 413 -24.05 -2.83 -29.67
CA LYS A 413 -24.69 -1.55 -29.38
C LYS A 413 -25.85 -1.74 -28.42
N PHE A 414 -26.23 -0.65 -27.78
CA PHE A 414 -27.51 -0.58 -27.11
C PHE A 414 -28.61 -0.37 -28.16
N LYS A 415 -29.79 -0.91 -27.90
CA LYS A 415 -30.99 -0.60 -28.67
C LYS A 415 -31.29 0.90 -28.60
N ASP A 416 -31.82 1.44 -29.70
CA ASP A 416 -32.00 2.89 -29.87
C ASP A 416 -33.00 3.48 -28.86
N ASP A 417 -33.91 2.66 -28.32
CA ASP A 417 -34.89 3.04 -27.30
C ASP A 417 -34.32 3.09 -25.86
N PHE A 418 -33.10 2.57 -25.63
CA PHE A 418 -32.49 2.53 -24.31
C PHE A 418 -31.80 3.85 -23.92
N LYS A 419 -32.57 4.74 -23.28
CA LYS A 419 -32.14 6.08 -22.86
C LYS A 419 -30.91 6.11 -21.92
N ASN A 420 -30.68 5.05 -21.14
CA ASN A 420 -29.62 4.99 -20.12
C ASN A 420 -28.30 4.38 -20.63
N SER A 421 -28.13 4.21 -21.94
CA SER A 421 -26.92 3.64 -22.56
C SER A 421 -25.61 4.33 -22.16
N HIS A 422 -25.66 5.63 -21.86
CA HIS A 422 -24.51 6.43 -21.44
C HIS A 422 -23.92 6.00 -20.08
N LEU A 423 -24.68 5.27 -19.25
CA LEU A 423 -24.23 4.79 -17.93
C LEU A 423 -23.42 3.50 -18.01
N TYR A 424 -23.35 2.84 -19.16
CA TYR A 424 -22.76 1.50 -19.28
C TYR A 424 -21.74 1.40 -20.42
N GLN A 425 -20.78 0.50 -20.24
CA GLN A 425 -19.77 0.13 -21.23
C GLN A 425 -19.95 -1.34 -21.60
N LEU A 426 -19.98 -1.62 -22.90
CA LEU A 426 -20.02 -2.97 -23.47
C LEU A 426 -18.62 -3.37 -23.95
N PHE A 427 -18.33 -4.67 -23.89
CA PHE A 427 -17.12 -5.27 -24.43
C PHE A 427 -17.35 -6.74 -24.80
N TYR A 428 -16.62 -7.26 -25.76
CA TYR A 428 -16.56 -8.71 -25.99
C TYR A 428 -15.70 -9.38 -24.91
N CYS A 429 -16.06 -10.59 -24.48
CA CYS A 429 -15.33 -11.31 -23.44
C CYS A 429 -14.71 -12.61 -23.95
N THR A 430 -13.42 -12.80 -23.65
CA THR A 430 -12.64 -14.00 -24.01
C THR A 430 -12.74 -15.10 -22.94
N LYS A 431 -13.24 -14.78 -21.76
CA LYS A 431 -13.39 -15.69 -20.62
C LYS A 431 -14.70 -16.49 -20.69
N GLN A 432 -14.75 -17.62 -19.99
CA GLN A 432 -15.97 -18.40 -19.83
C GLN A 432 -16.90 -17.78 -18.78
N THR A 433 -18.20 -17.81 -19.05
CA THR A 433 -19.21 -17.29 -18.11
C THR A 433 -19.39 -18.21 -16.90
N GLU A 434 -19.23 -19.52 -17.11
CA GLU A 434 -19.30 -20.58 -16.08
C GLU A 434 -18.06 -20.61 -15.18
N ASP A 435 -16.91 -20.21 -15.73
CA ASP A 435 -15.62 -20.14 -15.07
C ASP A 435 -14.90 -18.86 -15.48
N TYR A 436 -15.17 -17.81 -14.71
CA TYR A 436 -14.70 -16.43 -14.91
C TYR A 436 -13.17 -16.27 -15.00
N ASP A 437 -12.38 -17.33 -14.80
CA ASP A 437 -10.91 -17.32 -14.87
C ASP A 437 -10.33 -18.21 -15.97
N LYS A 438 -11.15 -18.95 -16.71
CA LYS A 438 -10.68 -19.81 -17.80
C LYS A 438 -10.99 -19.21 -19.16
N ASP A 439 -10.00 -19.26 -20.04
CA ASP A 439 -10.20 -19.01 -21.46
C ASP A 439 -11.12 -20.08 -22.07
N LYS A 440 -11.81 -19.71 -23.14
CA LYS A 440 -12.56 -20.67 -23.96
C LYS A 440 -11.59 -21.62 -24.69
N THR A 441 -11.93 -22.90 -24.73
CA THR A 441 -11.08 -23.94 -25.32
C THR A 441 -11.12 -23.97 -26.85
N LYS A 442 -12.30 -23.73 -27.47
CA LYS A 442 -12.48 -23.80 -28.93
C LYS A 442 -12.14 -22.49 -29.66
N TYR A 443 -12.48 -21.36 -29.06
CA TYR A 443 -12.24 -20.01 -29.61
C TYR A 443 -11.40 -19.23 -28.60
N LYS A 444 -10.16 -19.68 -28.39
CA LYS A 444 -9.26 -19.10 -27.40
C LYS A 444 -8.93 -17.66 -27.77
N ASN A 445 -8.94 -16.77 -26.79
CA ASN A 445 -8.68 -15.33 -26.95
C ASN A 445 -9.71 -14.59 -27.82
N GLU A 446 -10.91 -15.15 -28.01
CA GLU A 446 -11.97 -14.58 -28.84
C GLU A 446 -13.29 -14.40 -28.08
N GLY A 447 -14.09 -13.41 -28.51
CA GLY A 447 -15.45 -13.20 -28.00
C GLY A 447 -16.44 -14.31 -28.38
N LEU A 448 -16.17 -15.06 -29.44
CA LEU A 448 -17.02 -16.15 -29.95
C LEU A 448 -17.08 -17.32 -28.97
N VAL A 449 -18.26 -17.93 -28.85
CA VAL A 449 -18.52 -19.11 -28.02
C VAL A 449 -18.79 -20.31 -28.90
N SER A 450 -19.63 -20.14 -29.91
CA SER A 450 -20.04 -21.19 -30.85
C SER A 450 -20.49 -20.59 -32.17
N PHE A 451 -20.34 -21.37 -33.24
CA PHE A 451 -20.93 -21.11 -34.55
C PHE A 451 -21.57 -22.39 -35.08
N ASP A 452 -22.87 -22.32 -35.40
CA ASP A 452 -23.62 -23.36 -36.11
C ASP A 452 -23.73 -22.97 -37.60
N PRO A 453 -22.93 -23.61 -38.48
CA PRO A 453 -22.93 -23.29 -39.91
C PRO A 453 -24.22 -23.70 -40.64
N ALA A 454 -24.97 -24.67 -40.12
CA ALA A 454 -26.22 -25.11 -40.75
C ALA A 454 -27.35 -24.10 -40.50
N LYS A 455 -27.37 -23.49 -39.31
CA LYS A 455 -28.33 -22.44 -38.96
C LYS A 455 -27.85 -21.05 -39.36
N GLY A 456 -26.54 -20.85 -39.53
CA GLY A 456 -25.97 -19.52 -39.72
C GLY A 456 -26.06 -18.70 -38.43
N GLU A 457 -25.86 -19.34 -37.28
CA GLU A 457 -26.01 -18.73 -35.94
C GLU A 457 -24.69 -18.75 -35.19
N ALA A 458 -24.27 -17.58 -34.69
CA ALA A 458 -23.07 -17.42 -33.88
C ALA A 458 -23.43 -16.89 -32.48
N THR A 459 -22.85 -17.47 -31.44
CA THR A 459 -23.04 -17.02 -30.05
C THR A 459 -21.78 -16.34 -29.55
N PHE A 460 -21.92 -15.13 -29.00
CA PHE A 460 -20.82 -14.32 -28.49
C PHE A 460 -20.95 -14.12 -26.97
N ALA A 461 -19.82 -14.15 -26.26
CA ALA A 461 -19.77 -13.73 -24.87
C ALA A 461 -19.52 -12.23 -24.80
N ILE A 462 -20.38 -11.55 -24.07
CA ILE A 462 -20.44 -10.09 -23.99
C ILE A 462 -20.42 -9.72 -22.53
N GLY A 463 -19.55 -8.78 -22.19
CA GLY A 463 -19.54 -8.14 -20.90
C GLY A 463 -20.18 -6.76 -20.93
N ILE A 464 -20.84 -6.42 -19.84
CA ILE A 464 -21.33 -5.09 -19.53
C ILE A 464 -20.80 -4.66 -18.17
N ARG A 465 -20.45 -3.39 -18.03
CA ARG A 465 -20.08 -2.77 -16.76
C ARG A 465 -20.58 -1.34 -16.69
N VAL A 466 -20.65 -0.77 -15.50
CA VAL A 466 -20.99 0.64 -15.33
C VAL A 466 -19.84 1.51 -15.86
N LYS A 467 -20.13 2.50 -16.71
CA LYS A 467 -19.17 3.54 -17.10
C LYS A 467 -18.91 4.37 -15.86
N ASN A 468 -17.66 4.37 -15.42
CA ASN A 468 -17.25 5.08 -14.23
C ASN A 468 -17.38 6.61 -14.47
N SER A 469 -18.56 7.17 -14.21
CA SER A 469 -18.85 8.61 -14.34
C SER A 469 -18.82 9.34 -13.01
N ASN A 470 -18.67 8.62 -11.89
CA ASN A 470 -18.33 9.21 -10.61
C ASN A 470 -17.05 8.56 -10.11
N ASN A 471 -16.02 9.38 -9.88
CA ASN A 471 -14.82 9.08 -9.09
C ASN A 471 -15.14 8.60 -7.64
N ASN A 472 -16.38 8.19 -7.36
CA ASN A 472 -16.89 7.75 -6.08
C ASN A 472 -16.74 6.26 -5.79
N TYR A 473 -16.38 5.46 -6.79
CA TYR A 473 -16.22 4.03 -6.64
C TYR A 473 -14.77 3.62 -6.94
N LYS A 474 -14.03 3.32 -5.88
CA LYS A 474 -12.77 2.56 -5.92
C LYS A 474 -12.96 1.21 -5.22
N SER A 475 -14.04 0.49 -5.54
CA SER A 475 -13.86 -0.96 -5.58
C SER A 475 -12.84 -1.20 -6.70
N SER A 476 -11.78 -1.96 -6.42
CA SER A 476 -10.80 -2.32 -7.44
C SER A 476 -11.41 -3.26 -8.49
N SER A 477 -12.58 -3.86 -8.21
CA SER A 477 -13.42 -4.53 -9.18
C SER A 477 -14.63 -3.65 -9.56
N ILE A 478 -14.56 -3.03 -10.73
CA ILE A 478 -15.77 -2.45 -11.35
C ILE A 478 -16.80 -3.59 -11.48
N PRO A 479 -18.05 -3.42 -11.02
CA PRO A 479 -19.08 -4.43 -11.22
C PRO A 479 -19.23 -4.75 -12.71
N GLU A 480 -19.01 -6.01 -13.09
CA GLU A 480 -19.18 -6.48 -14.47
C GLU A 480 -20.12 -7.71 -14.48
N TYR A 481 -20.97 -7.79 -15.49
CA TYR A 481 -21.76 -8.98 -15.83
C TYR A 481 -21.29 -9.50 -17.18
N ILE A 482 -21.18 -10.83 -17.33
CA ILE A 482 -20.92 -11.48 -18.61
C ILE A 482 -22.15 -12.32 -18.94
N GLY A 483 -22.64 -12.19 -20.17
CA GLY A 483 -23.71 -12.99 -20.72
C GLY A 483 -23.41 -13.41 -22.15
N HIS A 484 -24.37 -14.08 -22.79
CA HIS A 484 -24.28 -14.50 -24.17
C HIS A 484 -25.35 -13.82 -25.02
N ILE A 485 -24.99 -13.45 -26.26
CA ILE A 485 -25.96 -13.03 -27.29
C ILE A 485 -25.70 -13.85 -28.55
N THR A 486 -26.77 -14.39 -29.12
CA THR A 486 -26.74 -15.11 -30.39
C THR A 486 -27.19 -14.19 -31.51
N LEU A 487 -26.41 -14.17 -32.59
CA LEU A 487 -26.73 -13.48 -33.83
C LEU A 487 -26.89 -14.51 -34.94
N GLY A 488 -28.07 -14.53 -35.57
CA GLY A 488 -28.39 -15.38 -36.70
C GLY A 488 -28.26 -14.67 -38.04
N GLY A 489 -28.35 -15.43 -39.12
CA GLY A 489 -28.37 -14.90 -40.49
C GLY A 489 -27.01 -14.90 -41.19
N PHE A 490 -25.97 -15.47 -40.59
CA PHE A 490 -24.67 -15.66 -41.25
C PHE A 490 -24.79 -16.60 -42.46
N LYS A 491 -23.82 -16.52 -43.37
CA LYS A 491 -23.74 -17.42 -44.52
C LYS A 491 -23.67 -18.88 -44.05
N LYS A 492 -24.62 -19.68 -44.50
CA LYS A 492 -24.65 -21.13 -44.23
C LYS A 492 -23.58 -21.83 -45.07
N SER A 493 -22.95 -22.86 -44.50
CA SER A 493 -21.98 -23.71 -45.22
C SER A 493 -22.65 -24.92 -45.85
#